data_AF-A0A1W4WDC3-F1
#
_entry.id   AF-A0A1W4WDC3-F1
#
_cell.length_a   1.000
_cell.length_b   1.000
_cell.length_c   1.000
_cell.angle_alpha   90.00
_cell.angle_beta   90.00
_cell.angle_gamma   90.00
#
_symmetry.space_group_name_H-M   'P 1'
#
loop_
_entity.id
_entity.type
_entity.pdbx_description
1 polymer ?
#
loop_
_entity_poly.entity_id
_entity_poly.type
_entity_poly.pdbx_seq_one_letter_code
_entity_poly.pdbx_strand_id
1 'polypeptide(L)'
;MYVVFTMVNFFLKTISTGFNRAVQINGLQRCLTVTSKQFYHCSKENLEAENETRSVSYVRTDSDYGFGRRFVVKKIEELFKLKYFEAYDIASNNRELWKVTGKLMTKNYNLCKSNDVPDEVLLKCPTILAQKDLEEKLECLKDLWIPISECIPLVVLNIKTLKSLVENDPENFLHRLKHFSELFELPTTDICSLLITKTFLKNIDLDKAERNYKLILDYGIPKEELLRDVWALRYSTENIHSRLEQGKQSNIGRLKTWMIRANKAIYNGYIKRKNENKEILGESSVEEYLSERLRCSPEQIQVIINRHPALEHKSMPKLNEIIDYLLSKGFQHYHIVRAPKILLHSLETTKLRLEELAKIGIKVESLYILTKSQKQFLQYYESLKTNPQNR
;
A
#
# COMPACT_ATOMS: atom_id res chain seq x y z
N MET A 1 -11.21 55.98 12.60
CA MET A 1 -10.24 55.37 13.54
C MET A 1 -9.99 53.94 13.09
N TYR A 2 -9.26 53.84 11.98
CA TYR A 2 -8.80 52.60 11.34
C TYR A 2 -7.29 52.54 11.57
N VAL A 3 -6.72 51.33 11.50
CA VAL A 3 -5.30 51.01 11.58
C VAL A 3 -4.72 50.93 12.99
N VAL A 4 -4.91 49.79 13.67
CA VAL A 4 -3.84 49.02 14.35
C VAL A 4 -4.40 47.61 14.64
N PHE A 5 -4.49 46.71 13.65
CA PHE A 5 -4.69 45.27 13.94
C PHE A 5 -4.21 44.33 12.81
N THR A 6 -3.24 44.77 12.00
CA THR A 6 -2.84 44.04 10.77
C THR A 6 -1.35 43.78 10.61
N MET A 7 -0.57 43.65 11.69
CA MET A 7 0.86 43.34 11.57
C MET A 7 1.46 42.26 12.49
N VAL A 8 0.64 41.46 13.18
CA VAL A 8 1.17 40.33 14.00
C VAL A 8 0.85 38.95 13.43
N ASN A 9 -0.04 38.83 12.43
CA ASN A 9 -0.41 37.53 11.82
C ASN A 9 0.43 37.13 10.59
N PHE A 10 1.45 37.91 10.21
CA PHE A 10 2.29 37.57 9.05
C PHE A 10 3.54 36.74 9.42
N PHE A 11 3.93 36.70 10.70
CA PHE A 11 5.14 35.97 11.13
C PHE A 11 4.88 34.55 11.66
N LEU A 12 3.64 34.15 11.92
CA LEU A 12 3.29 32.80 12.39
C LEU A 12 2.87 31.82 11.29
N LYS A 13 2.79 32.28 10.02
CA LYS A 13 2.41 31.43 8.88
C LYS A 13 3.59 30.76 8.15
N THR A 14 4.83 31.10 8.52
CA THR A 14 6.04 30.55 7.90
C THR A 14 6.60 29.31 8.64
N ILE A 15 6.05 28.97 9.82
CA ILE A 15 6.51 27.81 10.61
C ILE A 15 5.67 26.54 10.33
N SER A 16 4.47 26.69 9.74
CA SER A 16 3.56 25.56 9.46
C SER A 16 3.83 24.81 8.14
N THR A 17 4.74 25.30 7.27
CA THR A 17 5.06 24.66 5.99
C THR A 17 6.14 23.57 6.11
N GLY A 18 6.93 23.57 7.19
CA GLY A 18 7.94 22.53 7.46
C GLY A 18 7.35 21.19 7.91
N PHE A 19 6.24 21.21 8.65
CA PHE A 19 5.63 19.99 9.22
C PHE A 19 4.88 19.16 8.17
N ASN A 20 4.26 19.79 7.17
CA ASN A 20 3.54 19.10 6.09
C ASN A 20 4.46 18.39 5.09
N ARG A 21 5.67 18.92 4.84
CA ARG A 21 6.68 18.23 4.00
C ARG A 21 7.21 16.96 4.66
N ALA A 22 7.45 16.97 5.97
CA ALA A 22 7.93 15.78 6.69
C ALA A 22 6.88 14.64 6.74
N VAL A 23 5.59 14.97 6.79
CA VAL A 23 4.49 13.98 6.75
C VAL A 23 4.30 13.40 5.34
N GLN A 24 4.43 14.21 4.28
CA GLN A 24 4.38 13.72 2.89
C GLN A 24 5.57 12.82 2.54
N ILE A 25 6.78 13.14 3.00
CA ILE A 25 8.00 12.35 2.75
C ILE A 25 7.94 11.00 3.49
N ASN A 26 7.50 11.00 4.76
CA ASN A 26 7.27 9.75 5.51
C ASN A 26 6.13 8.90 4.90
N GLY A 27 5.14 9.53 4.27
CA GLY A 27 4.07 8.84 3.52
C GLY A 27 4.58 8.13 2.26
N LEU A 28 5.48 8.75 1.49
CA LEU A 28 6.13 8.14 0.32
C LEU A 28 7.03 6.96 0.72
N GLN A 29 7.80 7.10 1.81
CA GLN A 29 8.70 6.06 2.32
C GLN A 29 7.97 4.85 2.93
N ARG A 30 6.82 5.07 3.60
CA ARG A 30 5.91 4.00 4.06
C ARG A 30 5.21 3.29 2.91
N CYS A 31 4.90 3.97 1.80
CA CYS A 31 4.21 3.35 0.67
C CYS A 31 5.12 2.42 -0.17
N LEU A 32 6.42 2.74 -0.26
CA LEU A 32 7.42 1.93 -0.96
C LEU A 32 7.73 0.61 -0.22
N THR A 33 7.53 0.53 1.09
CA THR A 33 7.76 -0.68 1.91
C THR A 33 6.52 -1.58 2.07
N VAL A 34 5.31 -1.03 1.95
CA VAL A 34 4.06 -1.81 2.10
C VAL A 34 3.70 -2.59 0.82
N THR A 35 4.03 -2.06 -0.36
CA THR A 35 3.69 -2.71 -1.66
C THR A 35 4.45 -4.02 -1.92
N SER A 36 5.56 -4.29 -1.24
CA SER A 36 6.29 -5.56 -1.34
C SER A 36 5.67 -6.69 -0.51
N LYS A 37 4.96 -6.40 0.57
CA LYS A 37 4.38 -7.42 1.47
C LYS A 37 3.09 -8.04 0.95
N GLN A 38 2.33 -7.34 0.09
CA GLN A 38 1.02 -7.81 -0.38
C GLN A 38 1.07 -8.78 -1.58
N PHE A 39 2.24 -9.05 -2.16
CA PHE A 39 2.40 -10.02 -3.26
C PHE A 39 3.15 -11.31 -2.87
N TYR A 40 3.66 -11.44 -1.65
CA TYR A 40 4.48 -12.59 -1.21
C TYR A 40 3.70 -13.70 -0.49
N HIS A 41 2.37 -13.69 -0.54
CA HIS A 41 1.55 -14.67 0.20
C HIS A 41 1.23 -15.97 -0.55
N CYS A 42 1.94 -16.27 -1.64
CA CYS A 42 1.71 -17.47 -2.46
C CYS A 42 3.02 -18.21 -2.76
N SER A 43 3.76 -18.68 -1.74
CA SER A 43 4.80 -19.71 -1.88
C SER A 43 5.50 -20.06 -0.55
N LYS A 44 4.76 -20.44 0.50
CA LYS A 44 5.35 -21.05 1.71
C LYS A 44 4.42 -22.12 2.28
N GLU A 45 4.22 -23.18 1.51
CA GLU A 45 4.05 -24.53 2.05
C GLU A 45 5.36 -25.26 1.78
N ASN A 46 5.78 -26.10 2.74
CA ASN A 46 7.05 -26.85 2.80
C ASN A 46 8.22 -26.11 3.46
N LEU A 47 8.28 -26.19 4.79
CA LEU A 47 9.47 -26.55 5.58
C LEU A 47 9.09 -26.52 7.07
N GLU A 48 8.21 -27.45 7.45
CA GLU A 48 8.06 -27.89 8.84
C GLU A 48 8.60 -29.33 8.89
N ALA A 49 9.85 -29.48 9.33
CA ALA A 49 10.36 -30.75 9.82
C ALA A 49 11.59 -30.49 10.68
N GLU A 50 11.61 -31.17 11.84
CA GLU A 50 12.77 -31.47 12.69
C GLU A 50 13.21 -30.39 13.70
N ASN A 51 12.43 -30.32 14.78
CA ASN A 51 12.99 -30.12 16.11
C ASN A 51 13.38 -31.49 16.67
N GLU A 52 14.67 -31.70 16.97
CA GLU A 52 15.06 -32.65 18.01
C GLU A 52 16.32 -32.17 18.76
N THR A 53 16.21 -32.31 20.07
CA THR A 53 17.08 -31.85 21.16
C THR A 53 18.49 -32.46 21.13
N ARG A 54 19.52 -31.62 21.27
CA ARG A 54 20.80 -32.02 21.88
C ARG A 54 21.44 -30.86 22.65
N SER A 55 21.48 -30.99 23.97
CA SER A 55 22.21 -30.15 24.90
C SER A 55 23.71 -30.41 24.78
N VAL A 56 24.46 -29.46 24.23
CA VAL A 56 25.93 -29.41 24.34
C VAL A 56 26.31 -28.03 24.84
N SER A 57 26.88 -27.99 26.03
CA SER A 57 27.43 -26.78 26.65
C SER A 57 28.68 -26.34 25.88
N TYR A 58 28.50 -25.38 24.96
CA TYR A 58 29.61 -24.63 24.39
C TYR A 58 29.80 -23.34 25.17
N VAL A 59 31.00 -23.14 25.71
CA VAL A 59 31.48 -21.83 26.17
C VAL A 59 31.52 -20.92 24.93
N ARG A 60 30.62 -19.93 24.89
CA ARG A 60 30.42 -19.04 23.75
C ARG A 60 31.30 -17.80 23.91
N THR A 61 32.21 -17.56 22.98
CA THR A 61 32.93 -16.28 22.87
C THR A 61 32.08 -15.28 22.08
N ASP A 62 31.89 -14.08 22.64
CA ASP A 62 30.96 -13.02 22.21
C ASP A 62 31.29 -12.34 20.84
N SER A 63 32.16 -12.89 19.99
CA SER A 63 32.72 -12.13 18.87
C SER A 63 31.95 -12.18 17.54
N ASP A 64 31.03 -13.13 17.29
CA ASP A 64 30.63 -13.43 15.89
C ASP A 64 29.13 -13.59 15.60
N TYR A 65 28.22 -13.05 16.43
CA TYR A 65 26.79 -12.99 16.09
C TYR A 65 26.29 -11.56 15.91
N GLY A 66 25.48 -11.33 14.87
CA GLY A 66 24.77 -10.08 14.63
C GLY A 66 24.02 -9.64 15.89
N PHE A 67 24.25 -8.41 16.32
CA PHE A 67 23.72 -7.94 17.58
C PHE A 67 22.20 -7.80 17.48
N GLY A 68 21.47 -8.41 18.42
CA GLY A 68 20.01 -8.32 18.46
C GLY A 68 19.50 -6.87 18.49
N ARG A 69 18.27 -6.66 18.01
CA ARG A 69 17.63 -5.34 17.79
C ARG A 69 17.92 -4.26 18.86
N ARG A 70 17.95 -4.64 20.14
CA ARG A 70 18.21 -3.70 21.26
C ARG A 70 19.57 -3.02 21.17
N PHE A 71 20.60 -3.73 20.73
CA PHE A 71 21.94 -3.16 20.58
C PHE A 71 22.00 -2.19 19.40
N VAL A 72 21.37 -2.54 18.27
CA VAL A 72 21.27 -1.66 17.11
C VAL A 72 20.58 -0.35 17.47
N VAL A 73 19.50 -0.41 18.28
CA VAL A 73 18.81 0.79 18.78
C VAL A 73 19.79 1.69 19.53
N LYS A 74 20.51 1.15 20.53
CA LYS A 74 21.50 1.93 21.28
C LYS A 74 22.58 2.53 20.38
N LYS A 75 23.08 1.76 19.41
CA LYS A 75 24.10 2.25 18.48
C LYS A 75 23.57 3.38 17.60
N ILE A 76 22.29 3.35 17.19
CA ILE A 76 21.66 4.45 16.44
C ILE A 76 21.47 5.69 17.34
N GLU A 77 21.03 5.52 18.59
CA GLU A 77 20.96 6.64 19.56
C GLU A 77 22.32 7.32 19.72
N GLU A 78 23.39 6.53 19.88
CA GLU A 78 24.76 7.04 19.99
C GLU A 78 25.22 7.80 18.75
N LEU A 79 25.04 7.24 17.55
CA LEU A 79 25.55 7.82 16.31
C LEU A 79 24.80 9.11 15.91
N PHE A 80 23.48 9.11 16.04
CA PHE A 80 22.63 10.22 15.56
C PHE A 80 22.09 11.12 16.67
N LYS A 81 22.41 10.83 17.93
CA LYS A 81 21.91 11.56 19.11
C LYS A 81 20.37 11.63 19.16
N LEU A 82 19.72 10.54 18.75
CA LEU A 82 18.27 10.41 18.70
C LEU A 82 17.70 9.88 20.02
N LYS A 83 16.39 10.10 20.23
CA LYS A 83 15.68 9.45 21.33
C LYS A 83 15.42 7.97 21.02
N TYR A 84 15.34 7.15 22.06
CA TYR A 84 15.08 5.71 21.95
C TYR A 84 13.95 5.34 20.99
N PHE A 85 12.82 6.04 21.03
CA PHE A 85 11.67 5.69 20.18
C PHE A 85 11.95 5.93 18.68
N GLU A 86 12.71 6.97 18.33
CA GLU A 86 13.10 7.30 16.96
C GLU A 86 14.12 6.27 16.46
N ALA A 87 15.14 5.99 17.28
CA ALA A 87 16.12 4.95 16.99
C ALA A 87 15.48 3.56 16.87
N TYR A 88 14.47 3.27 17.70
CA TYR A 88 13.73 2.01 17.66
C TYR A 88 12.91 1.86 16.38
N ASP A 89 12.25 2.92 15.90
CA ASP A 89 11.52 2.88 14.63
C ASP A 89 12.48 2.64 13.46
N ILE A 90 13.60 3.35 13.43
CA ILE A 90 14.66 3.17 12.42
C ILE A 90 15.17 1.73 12.43
N ALA A 91 15.57 1.22 13.60
CA ALA A 91 16.07 -0.15 13.73
C ALA A 91 15.00 -1.19 13.33
N SER A 92 13.73 -0.96 13.69
CA SER A 92 12.63 -1.88 13.39
C SER A 92 12.33 -1.98 11.90
N ASN A 93 12.46 -0.88 11.18
CA ASN A 93 12.22 -0.81 9.75
C ASN A 93 13.42 -1.24 8.89
N ASN A 94 14.62 -1.35 9.47
CA ASN A 94 15.87 -1.66 8.76
C ASN A 94 16.57 -2.90 9.33
N ARG A 95 16.02 -4.09 9.06
CA ARG A 95 16.50 -5.37 9.62
C ARG A 95 17.93 -5.76 9.24
N GLU A 96 18.47 -5.22 8.15
CA GLU A 96 19.86 -5.47 7.74
C GLU A 96 20.88 -4.96 8.77
N LEU A 97 20.51 -3.93 9.54
CA LEU A 97 21.34 -3.40 10.63
C LEU A 97 21.54 -4.42 11.75
N TRP A 98 20.63 -5.39 11.91
CA TRP A 98 20.72 -6.42 12.96
C TRP A 98 21.75 -7.50 12.64
N LYS A 99 22.26 -7.51 11.42
CA LYS A 99 23.20 -8.51 10.92
C LYS A 99 24.65 -8.02 10.96
N VAL A 100 24.89 -6.80 11.43
CA VAL A 100 26.22 -6.17 11.41
C VAL A 100 26.67 -5.76 12.81
N THR A 101 27.98 -5.60 12.97
CA THR A 101 28.57 -5.21 14.25
C THR A 101 28.49 -3.69 14.44
N GLY A 102 28.42 -3.26 15.71
CA GLY A 102 28.47 -1.83 16.03
C GLY A 102 29.77 -1.15 15.58
N LYS A 103 30.87 -1.91 15.50
CA LYS A 103 32.15 -1.45 14.93
C LYS A 103 32.02 -1.12 13.44
N LEU A 104 31.40 -1.99 12.65
CA LEU A 104 31.14 -1.72 11.23
C LEU A 104 30.22 -0.50 11.05
N MET A 105 29.13 -0.41 11.83
CA MET A 105 28.24 0.75 11.77
C MET A 105 28.97 2.07 12.07
N THR A 106 29.85 2.07 13.07
CA THR A 106 30.64 3.26 13.44
C THR A 106 31.68 3.59 12.36
N LYS A 107 32.36 2.58 11.79
CA LYS A 107 33.26 2.76 10.64
C LYS A 107 32.52 3.43 9.49
N ASN A 108 31.37 2.88 9.10
CA ASN A 108 30.59 3.38 7.97
C ASN A 108 30.01 4.77 8.22
N TYR A 109 29.54 5.05 9.44
CA TYR A 109 29.09 6.38 9.82
C TYR A 109 30.20 7.42 9.66
N ASN A 110 31.37 7.16 10.24
CA ASN A 110 32.52 8.06 10.13
C ASN A 110 32.98 8.23 8.69
N LEU A 111 32.97 7.16 7.90
CA LEU A 111 33.31 7.21 6.48
C LEU A 111 32.35 8.10 5.70
N CYS A 112 31.04 8.01 5.96
CA CYS A 112 30.04 8.91 5.38
C CYS A 112 30.27 10.37 5.80
N LYS A 113 30.64 10.62 7.07
CA LYS A 113 30.96 11.97 7.56
C LYS A 113 32.20 12.56 6.90
N SER A 114 33.25 11.77 6.70
CA SER A 114 34.46 12.20 5.98
C SER A 114 34.22 12.47 4.48
N ASN A 115 33.06 12.08 3.94
CA ASN A 115 32.62 12.34 2.58
C ASN A 115 31.44 13.34 2.55
N ASP A 116 31.32 14.20 3.56
CA ASP A 116 30.34 15.28 3.66
C ASP A 116 28.88 14.84 3.55
N VAL A 117 28.56 13.60 3.97
CA VAL A 117 27.18 13.11 4.01
C VAL A 117 26.51 13.56 5.32
N PRO A 118 25.45 14.37 5.27
CA PRO A 118 24.79 14.90 6.45
C PRO A 118 23.90 13.84 7.13
N ASP A 119 23.61 14.01 8.42
CA ASP A 119 22.83 13.02 9.19
C ASP A 119 21.42 12.85 8.63
N GLU A 120 20.80 13.91 8.13
CA GLU A 120 19.46 13.90 7.55
C GLU A 120 19.38 12.94 6.34
N VAL A 121 20.45 12.84 5.56
CA VAL A 121 20.53 11.92 4.42
C VAL A 121 20.76 10.49 4.90
N LEU A 122 21.63 10.27 5.88
CA LEU A 122 21.87 8.94 6.46
C LEU A 122 20.63 8.38 7.15
N LEU A 123 19.83 9.23 7.80
CA LEU A 123 18.57 8.86 8.43
C LEU A 123 17.49 8.47 7.40
N LYS A 124 17.55 9.04 6.18
CA LYS A 124 16.70 8.60 5.06
C LYS A 124 17.13 7.25 4.49
N CYS A 125 18.41 6.89 4.56
CA CYS A 125 18.94 5.61 4.08
C CYS A 125 19.81 4.88 5.14
N PRO A 126 19.23 4.41 6.26
CA PRO A 126 20.02 3.86 7.36
C PRO A 126 20.80 2.60 7.01
N THR A 127 20.35 1.86 5.98
CA THR A 127 20.97 0.61 5.50
C THR A 127 22.40 0.79 4.98
N ILE A 128 22.86 2.03 4.74
CA ILE A 128 24.25 2.35 4.42
C ILE A 128 25.20 1.88 5.54
N LEU A 129 24.76 1.97 6.80
CA LEU A 129 25.56 1.56 7.96
C LEU A 129 25.82 0.04 8.03
N ALA A 130 25.13 -0.75 7.21
CA ALA A 130 25.34 -2.20 7.11
C ALA A 130 26.20 -2.64 5.92
N GLN A 131 26.66 -1.73 5.06
CA GLN A 131 27.43 -2.08 3.85
C GLN A 131 28.85 -2.54 4.21
N LYS A 132 29.25 -3.74 3.76
CA LYS A 132 30.60 -4.29 4.03
C LYS A 132 31.69 -3.65 3.15
N ASP A 133 31.29 -3.25 1.96
CA ASP A 133 32.10 -2.75 0.84
C ASP A 133 31.89 -1.24 0.62
N LEU A 134 31.51 -0.49 1.67
CA LEU A 134 31.14 0.92 1.54
C LEU A 134 32.25 1.79 0.96
N GLU A 135 33.49 1.56 1.38
CA GLU A 135 34.66 2.34 0.95
C GLU A 135 34.90 2.26 -0.56
N GLU A 136 34.90 1.05 -1.13
CA GLU A 136 35.01 0.84 -2.58
C GLU A 136 33.82 1.46 -3.33
N LYS A 137 32.61 1.37 -2.76
CA LYS A 137 31.40 1.94 -3.36
C LYS A 137 31.43 3.47 -3.38
N LEU A 138 31.92 4.11 -2.33
CA LEU A 138 32.04 5.57 -2.29
C LEU A 138 33.06 6.07 -3.30
N GLU A 139 34.16 5.34 -3.50
CA GLU A 139 35.15 5.67 -4.52
C GLU A 139 34.51 5.65 -5.92
N CYS A 140 33.76 4.59 -6.24
CA CYS A 140 33.02 4.48 -7.50
C CYS A 140 32.03 5.64 -7.71
N LEU A 141 31.39 6.15 -6.65
CA LEU A 141 30.44 7.26 -6.76
C LEU A 141 31.08 8.61 -7.11
N LYS A 142 32.39 8.79 -6.87
CA LYS A 142 33.09 10.04 -7.22
C LYS A 142 33.11 10.29 -8.73
N ASP A 143 33.03 9.23 -9.52
CA ASP A 143 33.03 9.31 -10.99
C ASP A 143 31.76 9.96 -11.57
N LEU A 144 30.69 10.11 -10.78
CA LEU A 144 29.44 10.77 -11.21
C LEU A 144 29.50 12.31 -11.22
N TRP A 145 30.60 12.90 -10.75
CA TRP A 145 30.80 14.37 -10.67
C TRP A 145 29.65 15.14 -9.98
N ILE A 146 28.98 14.48 -9.03
CA ILE A 146 27.95 15.07 -8.15
C ILE A 146 28.30 14.80 -6.69
N PRO A 147 27.81 15.61 -5.74
CA PRO A 147 28.07 15.40 -4.33
C PRO A 147 27.69 13.98 -3.89
N ILE A 148 28.55 13.32 -3.10
CA ILE A 148 28.31 11.96 -2.61
C ILE A 148 26.97 11.91 -1.84
N SER A 149 26.64 12.97 -1.09
CA SER A 149 25.37 13.09 -0.38
C SER A 149 24.13 13.01 -1.30
N GLU A 150 24.26 13.36 -2.58
CA GLU A 150 23.17 13.29 -3.56
C GLU A 150 22.99 11.89 -4.16
N CYS A 151 24.07 11.14 -4.33
CA CYS A 151 24.05 9.81 -4.95
C CYS A 151 24.20 8.65 -3.96
N ILE A 152 24.36 8.95 -2.66
CA ILE A 152 24.61 7.95 -1.61
C ILE A 152 23.62 6.77 -1.58
N PRO A 153 22.32 6.89 -1.92
CA PRO A 153 21.44 5.71 -1.90
C PRO A 153 21.93 4.58 -2.81
N LEU A 154 22.69 4.90 -3.88
CA LEU A 154 23.22 3.92 -4.83
C LEU A 154 24.16 2.89 -4.19
N VAL A 155 24.77 3.17 -3.02
CA VAL A 155 25.65 2.21 -2.32
C VAL A 155 24.93 0.95 -1.82
N VAL A 156 23.58 0.96 -1.83
CA VAL A 156 22.76 -0.23 -1.54
C VAL A 156 22.89 -1.29 -2.64
N LEU A 157 23.25 -0.90 -3.87
CA LEU A 157 23.53 -1.84 -4.94
C LEU A 157 24.79 -2.65 -4.61
N ASN A 158 24.89 -3.88 -5.12
CA ASN A 158 26.17 -4.59 -5.05
C ASN A 158 27.22 -3.86 -5.90
N ILE A 159 28.50 -4.00 -5.55
CA ILE A 159 29.59 -3.29 -6.23
C ILE A 159 29.61 -3.51 -7.74
N LYS A 160 29.37 -4.73 -8.24
CA LYS A 160 29.38 -5.03 -9.69
C LYS A 160 28.29 -4.25 -10.44
N THR A 161 27.08 -4.18 -9.88
CA THR A 161 25.97 -3.42 -10.45
C THR A 161 26.20 -1.92 -10.36
N LEU A 162 26.80 -1.44 -9.27
CA LEU A 162 27.15 -0.02 -9.13
C LEU A 162 28.18 0.39 -10.20
N LYS A 163 29.28 -0.34 -10.32
CA LYS A 163 30.31 -0.13 -11.34
C LYS A 163 29.73 -0.15 -12.75
N SER A 164 28.89 -1.14 -13.06
CA SER A 164 28.22 -1.23 -14.35
C SER A 164 27.32 -0.03 -14.69
N LEU A 165 26.80 0.69 -13.69
CA LEU A 165 25.93 1.86 -13.91
C LEU A 165 26.72 3.15 -13.97
N VAL A 166 27.80 3.25 -13.19
CA VAL A 166 28.55 4.48 -12.97
C VAL A 166 29.80 4.56 -13.85
N GLU A 167 30.56 3.47 -13.98
CA GLU A 167 31.85 3.47 -14.68
C GLU A 167 31.71 3.29 -16.20
N ASN A 168 30.68 2.56 -16.66
CA ASN A 168 30.52 2.26 -18.09
C ASN A 168 30.10 3.48 -18.93
N ASP A 169 29.21 4.32 -18.39
CA ASP A 169 28.67 5.52 -19.06
C ASP A 169 28.16 6.54 -18.02
N PRO A 170 29.08 7.18 -17.26
CA PRO A 170 28.73 8.09 -16.16
C PRO A 170 27.91 9.28 -16.63
N GLU A 171 28.20 9.81 -17.81
CA GLU A 171 27.53 10.99 -18.36
C GLU A 171 26.06 10.72 -18.69
N ASN A 172 25.76 9.59 -19.33
CA ASN A 172 24.39 9.18 -19.62
C ASN A 172 23.61 8.87 -18.34
N PHE A 173 24.23 8.19 -17.38
CA PHE A 173 23.59 7.93 -16.10
C PHE A 173 23.28 9.23 -15.34
N LEU A 174 24.22 10.19 -15.34
CA LEU A 174 24.01 11.53 -14.77
C LEU A 174 22.90 12.30 -15.49
N HIS A 175 22.89 12.31 -16.82
CA HIS A 175 21.83 12.92 -17.63
C HIS A 175 20.46 12.34 -17.27
N ARG A 176 20.37 11.01 -17.12
CA ARG A 176 19.16 10.32 -16.67
C ARG A 176 18.72 10.72 -15.27
N LEU A 177 19.65 10.86 -14.32
CA LEU A 177 19.34 11.35 -12.97
C LEU A 177 18.75 12.75 -13.01
N LYS A 178 19.39 13.67 -13.74
CA LYS A 178 18.93 15.06 -13.92
C LYS A 178 17.56 15.12 -14.59
N HIS A 179 17.38 14.37 -15.67
CA HIS A 179 16.11 14.31 -16.39
C HIS A 179 14.95 13.87 -15.48
N PHE A 180 15.11 12.79 -14.70
CA PHE A 180 14.06 12.37 -13.78
C PHE A 180 13.90 13.31 -12.58
N SER A 181 14.97 13.96 -12.12
CA SER A 181 14.91 14.95 -11.05
C SER A 181 14.05 16.15 -11.47
N GLU A 182 14.23 16.63 -12.69
CA GLU A 182 13.44 17.71 -13.28
C GLU A 182 12.00 17.24 -13.57
N LEU A 183 11.82 16.11 -14.27
CA LEU A 183 10.51 15.60 -14.65
C LEU A 183 9.61 15.34 -13.42
N PHE A 184 10.17 14.80 -12.34
CA PHE A 184 9.43 14.48 -11.13
C PHE A 184 9.47 15.61 -10.09
N GLU A 185 10.26 16.67 -10.31
CA GLU A 185 10.58 17.72 -9.33
C GLU A 185 11.00 17.13 -7.97
N LEU A 186 11.90 16.14 -8.02
CA LEU A 186 12.43 15.46 -6.84
C LEU A 186 13.94 15.65 -6.76
N PRO A 187 14.52 15.74 -5.55
CA PRO A 187 15.97 15.76 -5.38
C PRO A 187 16.64 14.52 -5.98
N THR A 188 17.87 14.67 -6.46
CA THR A 188 18.70 13.57 -7.00
C THR A 188 18.73 12.34 -6.07
N THR A 189 18.80 12.57 -4.75
CA THR A 189 18.76 11.51 -3.72
C THR A 189 17.52 10.62 -3.83
N ASP A 190 16.37 11.23 -4.09
CA ASP A 190 15.09 10.53 -4.15
C ASP A 190 14.97 9.79 -5.49
N ILE A 191 15.53 10.36 -6.57
CA ILE A 191 15.66 9.69 -7.87
C ILE A 191 16.58 8.46 -7.79
N CYS A 192 17.74 8.56 -7.13
CA CYS A 192 18.61 7.41 -6.89
C CYS A 192 17.87 6.28 -6.17
N SER A 193 17.12 6.63 -5.11
CA SER A 193 16.29 5.68 -4.36
C SER A 193 15.20 5.04 -5.24
N LEU A 194 14.58 5.83 -6.12
CA LEU A 194 13.58 5.37 -7.07
C LEU A 194 14.18 4.40 -8.10
N LEU A 195 15.35 4.70 -8.67
CA LEU A 195 16.05 3.85 -9.64
C LEU A 195 16.46 2.49 -9.05
N ILE A 196 16.84 2.46 -7.77
CA ILE A 196 17.16 1.21 -7.06
C ILE A 196 15.92 0.34 -6.95
N THR A 197 14.80 0.91 -6.51
CA THR A 197 13.56 0.17 -6.27
C THR A 197 12.78 -0.14 -7.54
N LYS A 198 12.96 0.65 -8.59
CA LYS A 198 12.25 0.59 -9.87
C LYS A 198 13.26 0.49 -11.00
N THR A 199 13.92 -0.67 -11.09
CA THR A 199 15.05 -0.92 -11.99
C THR A 199 14.79 -0.64 -13.46
N PHE A 200 13.53 -0.71 -13.93
CA PHE A 200 13.19 -0.38 -15.32
C PHE A 200 13.49 1.09 -15.68
N LEU A 201 13.47 2.02 -14.70
CA LEU A 201 13.79 3.43 -14.93
C LEU A 201 15.25 3.65 -15.35
N LYS A 202 16.13 2.70 -15.02
CA LYS A 202 17.54 2.74 -15.44
C LYS A 202 17.70 2.68 -16.96
N ASN A 203 16.76 2.03 -17.64
CA ASN A 203 16.88 1.69 -19.07
C ASN A 203 15.70 2.20 -19.91
N ILE A 204 14.70 2.84 -19.30
CA ILE A 204 13.56 3.36 -20.07
C ILE A 204 14.02 4.50 -20.98
N ASP A 205 13.45 4.56 -22.19
CA ASP A 205 13.58 5.72 -23.07
C ASP A 205 13.06 6.99 -22.38
N LEU A 206 13.89 8.04 -22.29
CA LEU A 206 13.58 9.25 -21.52
C LEU A 206 12.41 10.01 -22.15
N ASP A 207 12.43 10.18 -23.48
CA ASP A 207 11.36 10.89 -24.19
C ASP A 207 10.02 10.16 -24.04
N LYS A 208 10.02 8.83 -24.10
CA LYS A 208 8.82 8.03 -23.83
C LYS A 208 8.35 8.20 -22.39
N ALA A 209 9.26 8.17 -21.41
CA ALA A 209 8.91 8.35 -20.01
C ALA A 209 8.27 9.72 -19.78
N GLU A 210 8.83 10.78 -20.37
CA GLU A 210 8.30 12.14 -20.30
C GLU A 210 6.94 12.26 -21.00
N ARG A 211 6.78 11.73 -22.22
CA ARG A 211 5.49 11.71 -22.92
C ARG A 211 4.42 10.99 -22.10
N ASN A 212 4.75 9.82 -21.55
CA ASN A 212 3.85 9.04 -20.71
C ASN A 212 3.50 9.77 -19.42
N TYR A 213 4.47 10.46 -18.80
CA TYR A 213 4.26 11.24 -17.60
C TYR A 213 3.24 12.36 -17.84
N LYS A 214 3.48 13.19 -18.87
CA LYS A 214 2.57 14.29 -19.25
C LYS A 214 1.18 13.77 -19.60
N LEU A 215 1.09 12.75 -20.45
CA LEU A 215 -0.17 12.12 -20.82
C LEU A 215 -0.99 11.67 -19.61
N ILE A 216 -0.37 11.01 -18.63
CA ILE A 216 -1.07 10.53 -17.42
C ILE A 216 -1.61 11.70 -16.60
N LEU A 217 -0.84 12.79 -16.46
CA LEU A 217 -1.27 13.99 -15.74
C LEU A 217 -2.41 14.71 -16.48
N ASP A 218 -2.38 14.77 -17.81
CA ASP A 218 -3.42 15.40 -18.64
C ASP A 218 -4.78 14.69 -18.49
N TYR A 219 -4.78 13.40 -18.18
CA TYR A 219 -5.98 12.63 -17.83
C TYR A 219 -6.45 12.85 -16.38
N GLY A 220 -5.83 13.77 -15.64
CA GLY A 220 -6.23 14.16 -14.28
C GLY A 220 -5.78 13.21 -13.18
N ILE A 221 -4.83 12.30 -13.46
CA ILE A 221 -4.21 11.47 -12.43
C ILE A 221 -3.17 12.31 -11.67
N PRO A 222 -3.27 12.47 -10.34
CA PRO A 222 -2.35 13.33 -9.60
C PRO A 222 -0.90 12.84 -9.64
N LYS A 223 0.04 13.78 -9.66
CA LYS A 223 1.49 13.54 -9.62
C LYS A 223 1.88 12.62 -8.47
N GLU A 224 1.31 12.81 -7.29
CA GLU A 224 1.63 12.00 -6.11
C GLU A 224 1.18 10.54 -6.29
N GLU A 225 0.10 10.30 -7.05
CA GLU A 225 -0.35 8.94 -7.38
C GLU A 225 0.60 8.28 -8.37
N LEU A 226 1.01 9.02 -9.42
CA LEU A 226 1.98 8.54 -10.40
C LEU A 226 3.34 8.24 -9.78
N LEU A 227 3.85 9.08 -8.87
CA LEU A 227 5.12 8.83 -8.18
C LEU A 227 5.08 7.60 -7.27
N ARG A 228 3.89 7.23 -6.75
CA ARG A 228 3.71 5.96 -6.02
C ARG A 228 3.68 4.75 -6.94
N ASP A 229 3.30 4.92 -8.21
CA ASP A 229 3.15 3.85 -9.20
C ASP A 229 3.81 4.19 -10.55
N VAL A 230 5.09 4.56 -10.50
CA VAL A 230 5.88 4.92 -11.69
C VAL A 230 5.97 3.81 -12.73
N TRP A 231 5.65 2.56 -12.36
CA TRP A 231 5.53 1.44 -13.30
C TRP A 231 4.55 1.71 -14.44
N ALA A 232 3.57 2.61 -14.25
CA ALA A 232 2.69 3.07 -15.32
C ALA A 232 3.46 3.65 -16.52
N LEU A 233 4.61 4.31 -16.29
CA LEU A 233 5.44 4.92 -17.33
C LEU A 233 6.07 3.88 -18.29
N ARG A 234 6.17 2.61 -17.88
CA ARG A 234 6.79 1.56 -18.69
C ARG A 234 5.95 1.17 -19.91
N TYR A 235 4.63 1.34 -19.83
CA TYR A 235 3.69 0.91 -20.87
C TYR A 235 3.84 1.76 -22.15
N SER A 236 3.33 1.27 -23.28
CA SER A 236 3.34 2.06 -24.51
C SER A 236 2.38 3.24 -24.38
N THR A 237 2.70 4.35 -25.03
CA THR A 237 1.88 5.56 -25.02
C THR A 237 0.46 5.26 -25.50
N GLU A 238 0.34 4.42 -26.54
CA GLU A 238 -0.93 3.99 -27.13
C GLU A 238 -1.75 3.17 -26.13
N ASN A 239 -1.10 2.30 -25.36
CA ASN A 239 -1.77 1.51 -24.35
C ASN A 239 -2.29 2.38 -23.20
N ILE A 240 -1.48 3.33 -22.72
CA ILE A 240 -1.87 4.29 -21.69
C ILE A 240 -3.07 5.10 -22.18
N HIS A 241 -2.95 5.72 -23.36
CA HIS A 241 -4.01 6.50 -23.97
C HIS A 241 -5.29 5.67 -24.13
N SER A 242 -5.22 4.51 -24.77
CA SER A 242 -6.38 3.64 -24.98
C SER A 242 -7.09 3.27 -23.67
N ARG A 243 -6.34 2.94 -22.61
CA ARG A 243 -6.93 2.61 -21.31
C ARG A 243 -7.58 3.81 -20.65
N LEU A 244 -6.89 4.94 -20.59
CA LEU A 244 -7.42 6.13 -19.92
C LEU A 244 -8.62 6.71 -20.67
N GLU A 245 -8.57 6.69 -22.00
CA GLU A 245 -9.67 7.11 -22.86
C GLU A 245 -10.90 6.22 -22.70
N GLN A 246 -10.73 4.89 -22.69
CA GLN A 246 -11.83 3.97 -22.43
C GLN A 246 -12.48 4.23 -21.06
N GLY A 247 -11.67 4.49 -20.03
CA GLY A 247 -12.16 4.82 -18.70
C GLY A 247 -12.95 6.13 -18.68
N LYS A 248 -12.43 7.17 -19.34
CA LYS A 248 -13.08 8.47 -19.47
C LYS A 248 -14.43 8.35 -20.19
N GLN A 249 -14.47 7.66 -21.33
CA GLN A 249 -15.70 7.42 -22.10
C GLN A 249 -16.74 6.61 -21.32
N SER A 250 -16.29 5.69 -20.47
CA SER A 250 -17.18 4.90 -19.61
C SER A 250 -17.66 5.66 -18.37
N ASN A 251 -17.25 6.92 -18.18
CA ASN A 251 -17.64 7.77 -17.05
C ASN A 251 -17.51 7.09 -15.67
N ILE A 252 -16.42 6.32 -15.47
CA ILE A 252 -16.15 5.57 -14.22
C ILE A 252 -15.69 6.46 -13.05
N GLY A 253 -15.70 7.78 -13.24
CA GLY A 253 -15.19 8.77 -12.30
C GLY A 253 -13.67 8.95 -12.39
N ARG A 254 -13.02 9.05 -11.24
CA ARG A 254 -11.56 9.33 -11.15
C ARG A 254 -10.72 8.17 -11.69
N LEU A 255 -9.93 8.45 -12.73
CA LEU A 255 -8.92 7.55 -13.28
C LEU A 255 -7.76 7.34 -12.30
N LYS A 256 -7.11 6.19 -12.40
CA LYS A 256 -6.03 5.77 -11.48
C LYS A 256 -4.94 5.01 -12.21
N THR A 257 -3.71 5.05 -11.70
CA THR A 257 -2.54 4.42 -12.36
C THR A 257 -2.68 2.90 -12.52
N TRP A 258 -3.31 2.23 -11.55
CA TRP A 258 -3.51 0.77 -11.61
C TRP A 258 -4.32 0.34 -12.84
N MET A 259 -5.18 1.22 -13.39
CA MET A 259 -6.00 0.95 -14.57
C MET A 259 -5.15 0.73 -15.82
N ILE A 260 -4.04 1.46 -15.94
CA ILE A 260 -3.07 1.31 -17.03
C ILE A 260 -2.45 -0.09 -16.98
N ARG A 261 -2.11 -0.53 -15.75
CA ARG A 261 -1.40 -1.79 -15.51
C ARG A 261 -2.30 -3.02 -15.48
N ALA A 262 -3.59 -2.81 -15.26
CA ALA A 262 -4.55 -3.88 -15.02
C ALA A 262 -4.63 -4.84 -16.21
N ASN A 263 -4.75 -6.14 -15.93
CA ASN A 263 -5.16 -7.10 -16.94
C ASN A 263 -6.50 -6.65 -17.56
N LYS A 264 -6.65 -6.83 -18.88
CA LYS A 264 -7.85 -6.46 -19.64
C LYS A 264 -9.14 -7.01 -19.02
N ALA A 265 -9.15 -8.26 -18.55
CA ALA A 265 -10.32 -8.86 -17.89
C ALA A 265 -10.69 -8.14 -16.59
N ILE A 266 -9.70 -7.81 -15.74
CA ILE A 266 -9.93 -7.10 -14.48
C ILE A 266 -10.46 -5.69 -14.75
N TYR A 267 -9.87 -5.00 -15.72
CA TYR A 267 -10.26 -3.64 -16.09
C TYR A 267 -11.67 -3.59 -16.69
N ASN A 268 -11.97 -4.47 -17.64
CA ASN A 268 -13.29 -4.56 -18.25
C ASN A 268 -14.35 -4.96 -17.21
N GLY A 269 -14.02 -5.88 -16.31
CA GLY A 269 -14.89 -6.25 -15.19
C GLY A 269 -15.10 -5.12 -14.18
N TYR A 270 -14.15 -4.19 -14.04
CA TYR A 270 -14.33 -2.98 -13.25
C TYR A 270 -15.29 -1.99 -13.95
N ILE A 271 -15.06 -1.71 -15.24
CA ILE A 271 -15.94 -0.83 -16.04
C ILE A 271 -17.36 -1.38 -16.04
N LYS A 272 -17.53 -2.66 -16.35
CA LYS A 272 -18.83 -3.33 -16.39
C LYS A 272 -19.60 -3.14 -15.08
N ARG A 273 -18.97 -3.43 -13.94
CA ARG A 273 -19.61 -3.25 -12.62
C ARG A 273 -19.96 -1.81 -12.31
N LYS A 274 -19.14 -0.85 -12.75
CA LYS A 274 -19.43 0.58 -12.57
C LYS A 274 -20.64 1.00 -13.40
N ASN A 275 -20.71 0.55 -14.65
CA ASN A 275 -21.82 0.84 -15.55
C ASN A 275 -23.12 0.19 -15.06
N GLU A 276 -23.10 -1.10 -14.68
CA GLU A 276 -24.25 -1.80 -14.12
C GLU A 276 -24.76 -1.13 -12.84
N ASN A 277 -23.85 -0.73 -11.94
CA ASN A 277 -24.24 0.02 -10.75
C ASN A 277 -24.91 1.35 -11.11
N LYS A 278 -24.38 2.07 -12.11
CA LYS A 278 -24.95 3.35 -12.55
C LYS A 278 -26.32 3.16 -13.22
N GLU A 279 -26.47 2.15 -14.05
CA GLU A 279 -27.73 1.81 -14.70
C GLU A 279 -28.83 1.49 -13.67
N ILE A 280 -28.48 0.78 -12.60
CA ILE A 280 -29.43 0.44 -11.53
C ILE A 280 -29.75 1.65 -10.65
N LEU A 281 -28.74 2.46 -10.29
CA LEU A 281 -28.94 3.62 -9.40
C LEU A 281 -29.60 4.80 -10.12
N GLY A 282 -29.38 4.97 -11.42
CA GLY A 282 -29.75 6.19 -12.13
C GLY A 282 -29.09 7.42 -11.50
N GLU A 283 -29.91 8.41 -11.15
CA GLU A 283 -29.49 9.62 -10.43
C GLU A 283 -29.62 9.50 -8.91
N SER A 284 -30.17 8.38 -8.41
CA SER A 284 -30.38 8.16 -6.98
C SER A 284 -29.10 7.79 -6.26
N SER A 285 -29.01 8.20 -4.99
CA SER A 285 -28.00 7.69 -4.08
C SER A 285 -28.28 6.22 -3.70
N VAL A 286 -27.25 5.53 -3.19
CA VAL A 286 -27.42 4.16 -2.65
C VAL A 286 -28.44 4.15 -1.51
N GLU A 287 -28.48 5.21 -0.70
CA GLU A 287 -29.44 5.37 0.41
C GLU A 287 -30.87 5.44 -0.11
N GLU A 288 -31.14 6.38 -1.02
CA GLU A 288 -32.45 6.57 -1.64
C GLU A 288 -32.93 5.29 -2.32
N TYR A 289 -32.07 4.69 -3.16
CA TYR A 289 -32.40 3.45 -3.86
C TYR A 289 -32.76 2.31 -2.90
N LEU A 290 -31.98 2.10 -1.84
CA LEU A 290 -32.26 1.05 -0.86
C LEU A 290 -33.51 1.36 -0.02
N SER A 291 -33.78 2.63 0.26
CA SER A 291 -34.96 3.05 1.03
C SER A 291 -36.25 2.68 0.30
N GLU A 292 -36.30 2.95 -1.01
CA GLU A 292 -37.40 2.55 -1.88
C GLU A 292 -37.47 1.03 -2.02
N ARG A 293 -36.33 0.37 -2.30
CA ARG A 293 -36.28 -1.08 -2.52
C ARG A 293 -36.71 -1.88 -1.29
N LEU A 294 -36.38 -1.40 -0.09
CA LEU A 294 -36.71 -2.04 1.18
C LEU A 294 -37.93 -1.43 1.88
N ARG A 295 -38.63 -0.48 1.23
CA ARG A 295 -39.84 0.19 1.73
C ARG A 295 -39.66 0.71 3.15
N CYS A 296 -38.59 1.45 3.37
CA CYS A 296 -38.22 2.05 4.66
C CYS A 296 -37.72 3.48 4.46
N SER A 297 -37.56 4.26 5.54
CA SER A 297 -37.16 5.66 5.40
C SER A 297 -35.66 5.80 5.06
N PRO A 298 -35.24 6.85 4.33
CA PRO A 298 -33.81 7.12 4.06
C PRO A 298 -32.98 7.14 5.34
N GLU A 299 -33.49 7.77 6.42
CA GLU A 299 -32.79 7.85 7.71
C GLU A 299 -32.51 6.47 8.31
N GLN A 300 -33.44 5.52 8.14
CA GLN A 300 -33.24 4.14 8.58
C GLN A 300 -32.11 3.46 7.79
N ILE A 301 -32.06 3.68 6.47
CA ILE A 301 -30.98 3.17 5.63
C ILE A 301 -29.66 3.82 6.00
N GLN A 302 -29.62 5.13 6.24
CA GLN A 302 -28.40 5.81 6.67
C GLN A 302 -27.87 5.24 7.99
N VAL A 303 -28.73 4.94 8.95
CA VAL A 303 -28.33 4.25 10.20
C VAL A 303 -27.75 2.86 9.89
N ILE A 304 -28.34 2.12 8.94
CA ILE A 304 -27.85 0.81 8.52
C ILE A 304 -26.47 0.92 7.85
N ILE A 305 -26.27 1.87 6.94
CA ILE A 305 -25.00 2.11 6.25
C ILE A 305 -23.93 2.52 7.26
N ASN A 306 -24.24 3.41 8.21
CA ASN A 306 -23.31 3.81 9.27
C ASN A 306 -22.86 2.62 10.13
N ARG A 307 -23.76 1.65 10.41
CA ARG A 307 -23.41 0.41 11.13
C ARG A 307 -22.68 -0.61 10.25
N HIS A 308 -22.89 -0.55 8.94
CA HIS A 308 -22.31 -1.47 7.95
C HIS A 308 -21.77 -0.72 6.72
N PRO A 309 -20.64 0.02 6.85
CA PRO A 309 -20.14 0.89 5.78
C PRO A 309 -19.83 0.16 4.46
N ALA A 310 -19.56 -1.15 4.54
CA ALA A 310 -19.34 -1.98 3.36
C ALA A 310 -20.55 -2.05 2.41
N LEU A 311 -21.77 -1.71 2.86
CA LEU A 311 -22.96 -1.66 2.02
C LEU A 311 -22.90 -0.54 0.99
N GLU A 312 -22.32 0.61 1.34
CA GLU A 312 -22.22 1.79 0.47
C GLU A 312 -21.47 1.49 -0.84
N HIS A 313 -20.52 0.56 -0.79
CA HIS A 313 -19.68 0.20 -1.93
C HIS A 313 -20.02 -1.18 -2.52
N LYS A 314 -21.11 -1.82 -2.06
CA LYS A 314 -21.52 -3.12 -2.59
C LYS A 314 -22.07 -2.96 -4.01
N SER A 315 -21.89 -4.01 -4.81
CA SER A 315 -22.43 -4.07 -6.17
C SER A 315 -23.96 -4.09 -6.13
N MET A 316 -24.59 -3.17 -6.87
CA MET A 316 -26.04 -3.04 -6.95
C MET A 316 -26.72 -4.26 -7.55
N PRO A 317 -26.19 -4.88 -8.64
CA PRO A 317 -26.72 -6.16 -9.13
C PRO A 317 -26.76 -7.24 -8.03
N LYS A 318 -25.68 -7.38 -7.26
CA LYS A 318 -25.61 -8.37 -6.17
C LYS A 318 -26.57 -8.06 -5.01
N LEU A 319 -26.82 -6.78 -4.74
CA LEU A 319 -27.84 -6.37 -3.76
C LEU A 319 -29.24 -6.72 -4.25
N ASN A 320 -29.55 -6.46 -5.52
CA ASN A 320 -30.84 -6.82 -6.10
C ASN A 320 -31.03 -8.35 -6.09
N GLU A 321 -30.03 -9.11 -6.54
CA GLU A 321 -30.07 -10.58 -6.55
C GLU A 321 -30.41 -11.18 -5.17
N ILE A 322 -29.77 -10.68 -4.10
CA ILE A 322 -30.03 -11.20 -2.76
C ILE A 322 -31.39 -10.75 -2.21
N ILE A 323 -31.79 -9.49 -2.45
CA ILE A 323 -33.10 -8.98 -2.03
C ILE A 323 -34.22 -9.78 -2.72
N ASP A 324 -34.14 -9.92 -4.04
CA ASP A 324 -35.16 -10.59 -4.85
C ASP A 324 -35.28 -12.05 -4.49
N TYR A 325 -34.13 -12.71 -4.28
CA TYR A 325 -34.12 -14.08 -3.80
C TYR A 325 -34.79 -14.22 -2.43
N LEU A 326 -34.48 -13.36 -1.46
CA LEU A 326 -35.12 -13.40 -0.14
C LEU A 326 -36.63 -13.14 -0.22
N LEU A 327 -37.07 -12.14 -0.99
CA LEU A 327 -38.49 -11.86 -1.21
C LEU A 327 -39.19 -13.07 -1.86
N SER A 328 -38.57 -13.71 -2.85
CA SER A 328 -39.11 -14.91 -3.50
C SER A 328 -39.26 -16.11 -2.55
N LYS A 329 -38.50 -16.16 -1.45
CA LYS A 329 -38.63 -17.15 -0.38
C LYS A 329 -39.66 -16.78 0.69
N GLY A 330 -40.40 -15.69 0.51
CA GLY A 330 -41.47 -15.24 1.39
C GLY A 330 -41.02 -14.31 2.52
N PHE A 331 -39.73 -13.95 2.58
CA PHE A 331 -39.28 -12.93 3.52
C PHE A 331 -39.86 -11.58 3.12
N GLN A 332 -40.40 -10.87 4.10
CA GLN A 332 -40.85 -9.48 3.93
C GLN A 332 -39.68 -8.48 4.06
N HIS A 333 -39.83 -7.30 3.47
CA HIS A 333 -38.84 -6.22 3.48
C HIS A 333 -38.30 -5.91 4.90
N TYR A 334 -39.17 -5.87 5.92
CA TYR A 334 -38.75 -5.60 7.30
C TYR A 334 -37.81 -6.67 7.89
N HIS A 335 -37.86 -7.93 7.42
CA HIS A 335 -36.90 -8.95 7.86
C HIS A 335 -35.48 -8.61 7.42
N ILE A 336 -35.35 -8.09 6.19
CA ILE A 336 -34.06 -7.67 5.61
C ILE A 336 -33.53 -6.45 6.36
N VAL A 337 -34.38 -5.45 6.60
CA VAL A 337 -34.05 -4.23 7.36
C VAL A 337 -33.60 -4.54 8.80
N ARG A 338 -34.22 -5.53 9.46
CA ARG A 338 -33.82 -5.97 10.81
C ARG A 338 -32.51 -6.75 10.84
N ALA A 339 -32.11 -7.37 9.73
CA ALA A 339 -30.89 -8.17 9.64
C ALA A 339 -30.02 -7.73 8.44
N PRO A 340 -29.61 -6.45 8.37
CA PRO A 340 -29.04 -5.84 7.16
C PRO A 340 -27.72 -6.48 6.74
N LYS A 341 -26.99 -7.10 7.67
CA LYS A 341 -25.78 -7.87 7.40
C LYS A 341 -26.01 -8.98 6.37
N ILE A 342 -27.25 -9.48 6.20
CA ILE A 342 -27.57 -10.46 5.14
C ILE A 342 -27.18 -9.94 3.77
N LEU A 343 -27.38 -8.64 3.53
CA LEU A 343 -27.04 -7.96 2.28
C LEU A 343 -25.55 -7.92 2.01
N LEU A 344 -24.68 -8.26 2.98
CA LEU A 344 -23.22 -8.37 2.79
C LEU A 344 -22.77 -9.77 2.41
N HIS A 345 -23.57 -10.81 2.67
CA HIS A 345 -23.27 -12.18 2.29
C HIS A 345 -23.39 -12.39 0.77
N SER A 346 -22.82 -13.50 0.28
CA SER A 346 -23.07 -13.92 -1.10
C SER A 346 -24.44 -14.62 -1.20
N LEU A 347 -25.01 -14.57 -2.40
CA LEU A 347 -26.26 -15.26 -2.68
C LEU A 347 -26.10 -16.78 -2.51
N GLU A 348 -24.95 -17.33 -2.92
CA GLU A 348 -24.63 -18.75 -2.83
C GLU A 348 -24.62 -19.24 -1.38
N THR A 349 -23.97 -18.50 -0.48
CA THR A 349 -23.96 -18.85 0.96
C THR A 349 -25.37 -18.79 1.54
N THR A 350 -26.16 -17.80 1.13
CA THR A 350 -27.54 -17.64 1.61
C THR A 350 -28.43 -18.80 1.15
N LYS A 351 -28.32 -19.19 -0.13
CA LYS A 351 -29.01 -20.36 -0.72
C LYS A 351 -28.65 -21.65 0.01
N LEU A 352 -27.35 -21.92 0.13
CA LEU A 352 -26.84 -23.13 0.76
C LEU A 352 -27.36 -23.28 2.20
N ARG A 353 -27.31 -22.21 3.00
CA ARG A 353 -27.78 -22.24 4.39
C ARG A 353 -29.28 -22.45 4.53
N LEU A 354 -30.07 -21.83 3.65
CA LEU A 354 -31.51 -22.04 3.62
C LEU A 354 -31.86 -23.48 3.20
N GLU A 355 -31.16 -24.03 2.22
CA GLU A 355 -31.34 -25.42 1.78
C GLU A 355 -30.95 -26.42 2.87
N GLU A 356 -29.85 -26.19 3.58
CA GLU A 356 -29.45 -27.02 4.73
C GLU A 356 -30.51 -27.02 5.83
N LEU A 357 -31.03 -25.86 6.20
CA LEU A 357 -32.09 -25.76 7.22
C LEU A 357 -33.41 -26.38 6.74
N ALA A 358 -33.77 -26.21 5.46
CA ALA A 358 -34.95 -26.83 4.89
C ALA A 358 -34.88 -28.37 4.89
N LYS A 359 -33.68 -28.96 4.66
CA LYS A 359 -33.48 -30.42 4.67
C LYS A 359 -33.80 -31.06 6.02
N ILE A 360 -33.67 -30.32 7.12
CA ILE A 360 -34.00 -30.79 8.48
C ILE A 360 -35.40 -30.35 8.93
N GLY A 361 -36.22 -29.81 8.00
CA GLY A 361 -37.61 -29.40 8.25
C GLY A 361 -37.77 -28.02 8.86
N ILE A 362 -36.70 -27.22 8.94
CA ILE A 362 -36.73 -25.91 9.60
C ILE A 362 -37.13 -24.83 8.62
N LYS A 363 -38.21 -24.11 8.94
CA LYS A 363 -38.59 -22.89 8.24
C LYS A 363 -37.90 -21.71 8.90
N VAL A 364 -37.03 -21.02 8.17
CA VAL A 364 -36.30 -19.86 8.69
C VAL A 364 -37.22 -18.64 8.71
N GLU A 365 -37.59 -18.17 9.90
CA GLU A 365 -38.37 -16.95 10.07
C GLU A 365 -37.49 -15.69 10.25
N SER A 366 -36.31 -15.88 10.84
CA SER A 366 -35.35 -14.79 11.08
C SER A 366 -34.09 -14.96 10.24
N LEU A 367 -33.73 -13.93 9.48
CA LEU A 367 -32.51 -13.90 8.68
C LEU A 367 -31.24 -13.85 9.52
N TYR A 368 -31.33 -13.57 10.83
CA TYR A 368 -30.16 -13.39 11.69
C TYR A 368 -29.23 -14.61 11.68
N ILE A 369 -29.78 -15.83 11.69
CA ILE A 369 -28.98 -17.05 11.69
C ILE A 369 -28.14 -17.20 10.42
N LEU A 370 -28.69 -16.75 9.29
CA LEU A 370 -28.00 -16.79 7.98
C LEU A 370 -26.82 -15.82 7.94
N THR A 371 -26.76 -14.84 8.84
CA THR A 371 -25.68 -13.83 8.88
C THR A 371 -24.48 -14.22 9.75
N LYS A 372 -24.57 -15.35 10.45
CA LYS A 372 -23.55 -15.84 11.40
C LYS A 372 -22.26 -16.29 10.69
N SER A 373 -21.16 -16.38 11.44
CA SER A 373 -19.93 -17.00 10.93
C SER A 373 -20.18 -18.47 10.59
N GLN A 374 -19.34 -19.05 9.73
CA GLN A 374 -19.51 -20.47 9.34
C GLN A 374 -19.51 -21.40 10.56
N LYS A 375 -18.59 -21.17 11.51
CA LYS A 375 -18.53 -21.93 12.77
C LYS A 375 -19.84 -21.85 13.56
N GLN A 376 -20.37 -20.64 13.75
CA GLN A 376 -21.60 -20.41 14.51
C GLN A 376 -22.83 -21.01 13.82
N PHE A 377 -22.91 -20.88 12.49
CA PHE A 377 -23.99 -21.49 11.71
C PHE A 377 -23.98 -23.01 11.83
N LEU A 378 -22.81 -23.65 11.69
CA LEU A 378 -22.68 -25.11 11.84
C LEU A 378 -23.03 -25.59 13.25
N GLN A 379 -22.58 -24.87 14.29
CA GLN A 379 -22.95 -25.19 15.68
C GLN A 379 -24.46 -25.16 15.89
N TYR A 380 -25.13 -24.13 15.35
CA TYR A 380 -26.58 -24.04 15.41
C TYR A 380 -27.24 -25.18 14.63
N TYR A 381 -26.81 -25.43 13.39
CA TYR A 381 -27.34 -26.49 12.55
C TYR A 381 -27.23 -27.89 13.20
N GLU A 382 -26.07 -28.22 13.78
CA GLU A 382 -25.87 -29.49 14.49
C GLU A 382 -26.70 -29.59 15.78
N SER A 383 -26.94 -28.46 16.47
CA SER A 383 -27.83 -28.45 17.64
C SER A 383 -29.29 -28.77 17.29
N LEU A 384 -29.75 -28.40 16.10
CA LEU A 384 -31.11 -28.70 15.60
C LEU A 384 -31.26 -30.15 15.09
N LYS A 385 -30.17 -30.73 14.59
CA LYS A 385 -30.14 -32.15 14.23
C LYS A 385 -30.21 -33.05 15.45
N THR A 386 -29.40 -32.74 16.45
CA THR A 386 -29.21 -33.59 17.65
C THR A 386 -30.36 -33.47 18.65
N ASN A 387 -31.11 -32.36 18.65
CA ASN A 387 -32.18 -32.14 19.61
C ASN A 387 -33.50 -31.71 18.92
N PRO A 388 -34.42 -32.65 18.63
CA PRO A 388 -35.66 -32.39 17.89
C PRO A 388 -36.60 -31.37 18.55
N GLN A 389 -36.47 -31.13 19.86
CA GLN A 389 -37.26 -30.13 20.59
C GLN A 389 -36.90 -28.68 20.25
N ASN A 390 -35.75 -28.45 19.61
CA ASN A 390 -35.33 -27.13 19.16
C ASN A 390 -35.76 -26.79 17.73
N ARG A 391 -36.48 -27.71 17.06
CA ARG A 391 -36.90 -27.56 15.66
C ARG A 391 -38.10 -26.65 15.48
#